data_AF-A0A139IBW2-F1
#
_entry.id   AF-A0A139IBW2-F1
#
_cell.length_a   1.000
_cell.length_b   1.000
_cell.length_c   1.000
_cell.angle_alpha   90.00
_cell.angle_beta   90.00
_cell.angle_gamma   90.00
#
_symmetry.space_group_name_H-M   'P 1'
#
loop_
_entity.id
_entity.type
_entity.pdbx_description
1 polymer ?
#
loop_
_entity_poly.entity_id
_entity_poly.type
_entity_poly.pdbx_seq_one_letter_code
_entity_poly.pdbx_strand_id
1 'polypeptide(L)'
;MAVGTNSVVFAVPKPATHENPYMVARQSPSLDHITGGRCAWDIVTSLPNSSAQVIGHDTMMPRDERQAKIDEFMDVVFITARSKSHPTKPSPA
;
A
#
# COMPACT_ATOMS: atom_id res chain seq x y z
N MET A 1 -10.23 14.03 -7.61
CA MET A 1 -9.29 14.47 -6.55
C MET A 1 -7.94 14.87 -7.13
N ALA A 2 -7.15 13.94 -7.70
CA ALA A 2 -5.82 14.27 -8.24
C ALA A 2 -5.82 15.35 -9.35
N VAL A 3 -6.76 15.28 -10.30
CA VAL A 3 -6.92 16.23 -11.42
C VAL A 3 -7.16 17.69 -10.96
N GLY A 4 -7.75 17.88 -9.78
CA GLY A 4 -8.09 19.22 -9.26
C GLY A 4 -6.99 19.87 -8.41
N THR A 5 -5.81 19.24 -8.29
CA THR A 5 -4.75 19.70 -7.39
C THR A 5 -3.37 19.48 -8.01
N ASN A 6 -2.43 20.39 -7.73
CA ASN A 6 -1.07 20.30 -8.28
C ASN A 6 -0.01 19.90 -7.25
N SER A 7 -0.27 20.13 -5.96
CA SER A 7 0.73 19.94 -4.88
C SER A 7 0.26 19.06 -3.73
N VAL A 8 -0.99 18.58 -3.76
CA VAL A 8 -1.55 17.75 -2.69
C VAL A 8 -1.11 16.30 -2.89
N VAL A 9 -0.66 15.64 -1.81
CA VAL A 9 -0.34 14.20 -1.79
C VAL A 9 -1.56 13.40 -1.33
N PHE A 10 -1.77 12.23 -1.95
CA PHE A 10 -2.86 11.31 -1.64
C PHE A 10 -2.30 10.08 -0.93
N ALA A 11 -2.46 10.04 0.39
CA ALA A 11 -2.16 8.86 1.19
C ALA A 11 -3.38 7.93 1.25
N VAL A 12 -3.19 6.66 0.90
CA VAL A 12 -4.25 5.65 0.93
C VAL A 12 -3.90 4.59 2.00
N PRO A 13 -4.73 4.43 3.04
CA PRO A 13 -4.53 3.40 4.04
C PRO A 13 -4.59 1.99 3.43
N LYS A 14 -3.62 1.15 3.79
CA LYS A 14 -3.51 -0.25 3.38
C LYS A 14 -3.27 -1.14 4.61
N PRO A 15 -4.26 -1.96 5.01
CA PRO A 15 -4.10 -2.83 6.17
C PRO A 15 -3.22 -4.03 5.84
N ALA A 16 -1.96 -4.05 6.28
CA ALA A 16 -0.99 -5.11 5.98
C ALA A 16 -1.46 -6.51 6.43
N THR A 17 -2.36 -6.59 7.41
CA THR A 17 -2.86 -7.86 7.94
C THR A 17 -3.82 -8.58 6.99
N HIS A 18 -4.46 -7.88 6.06
CA HIS A 18 -5.53 -8.41 5.19
C HIS A 18 -5.42 -8.00 3.71
N GLU A 19 -4.66 -6.95 3.39
CA GLU A 19 -4.42 -6.54 2.01
C GLU A 19 -3.44 -7.52 1.33
N ASN A 20 -3.62 -7.78 0.03
CA ASN A 20 -2.65 -8.56 -0.73
C ASN A 20 -1.48 -7.67 -1.19
N PRO A 21 -0.23 -7.93 -0.79
CA PRO A 21 0.92 -7.10 -1.14
C PRO A 21 1.17 -7.01 -2.65
N TYR A 22 0.84 -8.07 -3.42
CA TYR A 22 0.95 -8.06 -4.87
C TYR A 22 0.02 -7.03 -5.51
N MET A 23 -1.18 -6.85 -4.95
CA MET A 23 -2.15 -5.87 -5.46
C MET A 23 -1.66 -4.44 -5.24
N VAL A 24 -1.07 -4.15 -4.07
CA VAL A 24 -0.45 -2.86 -3.79
C VAL A 24 0.71 -2.59 -4.75
N ALA A 25 1.62 -3.55 -4.92
CA ALA A 25 2.74 -3.40 -5.86
C ALA A 25 2.28 -3.21 -7.32
N ARG A 26 1.19 -3.89 -7.75
CA ARG A 26 0.64 -3.76 -9.11
C ARG A 26 -0.04 -2.41 -9.34
N GLN A 27 -0.75 -1.88 -8.35
CA GLN A 27 -1.50 -0.62 -8.48
C GLN A 27 -0.59 0.60 -8.40
N SER A 28 0.56 0.48 -7.70
CA SER A 28 1.46 1.60 -7.43
C SER A 28 1.89 2.37 -8.69
N PRO A 29 2.38 1.75 -9.78
CA PRO A 29 2.83 2.50 -10.95
C PRO A 29 1.71 3.27 -11.66
N SER A 30 0.50 2.70 -11.69
CA SER A 30 -0.66 3.36 -12.32
C SER A 30 -1.09 4.60 -11.54
N LEU A 31 -1.14 4.50 -10.21
CA LEU A 31 -1.50 5.63 -9.36
C LEU A 31 -0.40 6.68 -9.31
N ASP A 32 0.86 6.26 -9.28
CA ASP A 32 2.02 7.14 -9.43
C ASP A 32 1.92 7.96 -10.73
N HIS A 33 1.62 7.30 -11.85
CA HIS A 33 1.44 7.97 -13.14
C HIS A 33 0.26 8.96 -13.15
N ILE A 34 -0.92 8.55 -12.67
CA ILE A 34 -2.13 9.39 -12.69
C ILE A 34 -2.00 10.59 -11.73
N THR A 35 -1.29 10.41 -10.63
CA THR A 35 -1.09 11.49 -9.64
C THR A 35 0.14 12.35 -9.93
N GLY A 36 1.01 11.93 -10.85
CA GLY A 36 2.29 12.59 -11.13
C GLY A 36 3.27 12.45 -9.96
N GLY A 37 3.38 11.27 -9.38
CA GLY A 37 4.28 11.01 -8.25
C GLY A 37 3.75 11.44 -6.87
N ARG A 38 2.43 11.65 -6.74
CA ARG A 38 1.80 12.20 -5.52
C ARG A 38 0.93 11.20 -4.78
N CYS A 39 1.16 9.91 -4.95
CA CYS A 39 0.47 8.86 -4.22
C CYS A 39 1.40 8.25 -3.16
N ALA A 40 0.86 8.01 -1.97
CA ALA A 40 1.54 7.30 -0.89
C ALA A 40 0.64 6.19 -0.33
N TRP A 41 1.24 5.12 0.16
CA TRP A 41 0.55 4.05 0.88
C TRP A 41 0.80 4.20 2.38
N ASP A 42 -0.27 4.33 3.16
CA ASP A 42 -0.22 4.35 4.61
C ASP A 42 -0.43 2.92 5.13
N ILE A 43 0.66 2.24 5.48
CA ILE A 43 0.62 0.84 5.91
C ILE A 43 0.16 0.78 7.36
N VAL A 44 -1.03 0.23 7.58
CA VAL A 44 -1.66 0.16 8.90
C VAL A 44 -1.87 -1.28 9.33
N THR A 45 -1.92 -1.52 10.63
CA THR A 45 -2.18 -2.86 11.21
C THR A 45 -3.30 -2.87 12.23
N SER A 46 -3.73 -1.71 12.69
CA SER A 46 -4.85 -1.56 13.61
C SER A 46 -6.16 -1.48 12.83
N LEU A 47 -7.08 -2.37 13.17
CA LEU A 47 -8.50 -2.24 12.85
C LEU A 47 -9.30 -2.28 14.16
N PRO A 48 -10.52 -1.73 14.20
CA PRO A 48 -11.44 -1.96 15.30
C PRO A 48 -11.72 -3.46 15.50
N ASN A 49 -11.99 -3.90 16.74
CA ASN A 49 -12.35 -5.30 17.01
C ASN A 49 -13.58 -5.76 16.22
N SER A 50 -14.53 -4.86 15.94
CA SER A 50 -15.68 -5.15 15.08
C SER A 50 -15.27 -5.53 13.65
N SER A 51 -14.16 -4.98 13.15
CA SER A 51 -13.62 -5.35 11.83
C SER A 51 -12.96 -6.73 11.84
N ALA A 52 -12.35 -7.16 12.95
CA ALA A 52 -11.79 -8.51 13.06
C ALA A 52 -12.88 -9.57 12.87
N GLN A 53 -14.04 -9.37 13.50
CA GLN A 53 -15.20 -10.27 13.38
C GLN A 53 -15.74 -10.36 11.95
N VAL A 54 -15.79 -9.23 11.22
CA VAL A 54 -16.23 -9.18 9.81
C VAL A 54 -15.32 -9.98 8.89
N ILE A 55 -14.04 -10.11 9.24
CA ILE A 55 -13.01 -10.80 8.44
C ILE A 55 -12.81 -12.24 8.95
N GLY A 56 -13.67 -12.72 9.86
CA GLY A 56 -13.66 -14.10 10.36
C GLY A 56 -12.68 -14.36 11.50
N HIS A 57 -12.18 -13.32 12.16
CA HIS A 57 -11.34 -13.43 13.35
C HIS A 57 -12.13 -13.12 14.62
N ASP A 58 -12.05 -14.01 15.62
CA ASP A 58 -12.74 -13.82 16.91
C ASP A 58 -12.20 -12.61 17.69
N THR A 59 -10.90 -12.34 17.58
CA THR A 59 -10.23 -11.20 18.21
C THR A 59 -9.15 -10.63 17.30
N MET A 60 -8.73 -9.41 17.59
CA MET A 60 -7.62 -8.77 16.89
C MET A 60 -6.31 -9.55 17.11
N MET A 61 -5.56 -9.75 16.03
CA MET A 61 -4.22 -10.36 16.04
C MET A 61 -3.29 -9.66 17.05
N PRO A 62 -2.45 -10.42 17.78
CA PRO A 62 -1.46 -9.86 18.69
C PRO A 62 -0.55 -8.82 18.02
N ARG A 63 -0.08 -7.83 18.79
CA ARG A 63 0.74 -6.74 18.26
C ARG A 63 2.02 -7.25 17.56
N ASP A 64 2.68 -8.24 18.14
CA ASP A 64 3.97 -8.72 17.63
C ASP A 64 3.81 -9.47 16.31
N GLU A 65 2.77 -10.27 16.18
CA GLU A 65 2.40 -10.92 14.91
C GLU A 65 2.06 -9.90 13.82
N ARG A 66 1.35 -8.82 14.19
CA ARG A 66 1.06 -7.74 13.25
C ARG A 66 2.31 -7.02 12.78
N GLN A 67 3.30 -6.84 13.66
CA GLN A 67 4.56 -6.21 13.28
C GLN A 67 5.37 -7.09 12.32
N ALA A 68 5.46 -8.39 12.58
CA ALA A 68 6.11 -9.33 11.67
C ALA A 68 5.44 -9.36 10.28
N LYS A 69 4.11 -9.25 10.23
CA LYS A 69 3.37 -9.11 8.97
C LYS A 69 3.69 -7.83 8.21
N ILE A 70 4.03 -6.72 8.88
CA ILE A 70 4.45 -5.49 8.17
C ILE A 70 5.73 -5.77 7.39
N ASP A 71 6.70 -6.40 8.04
CA ASP A 71 8.01 -6.62 7.46
C ASP A 71 7.89 -7.52 6.21
N GLU A 72 7.17 -8.65 6.32
CA GLU A 72 6.89 -9.54 5.19
C GLU A 72 6.12 -8.81 4.06
N PHE A 73 5.09 -8.05 4.41
CA PHE A 73 4.29 -7.30 3.45
C PHE A 73 5.15 -6.33 2.65
N MET A 74 6.02 -5.58 3.32
CA MET A 74 6.90 -4.61 2.69
C MET A 74 7.93 -5.29 1.78
N ASP A 75 8.52 -6.41 2.20
CA ASP A 75 9.45 -7.18 1.38
C ASP A 75 8.81 -7.63 0.06
N VAL A 76 7.61 -8.19 0.13
CA VAL A 76 6.89 -8.64 -1.08
C VAL A 76 6.56 -7.45 -1.99
N VAL A 77 6.12 -6.32 -1.42
CA VAL A 77 5.83 -5.11 -2.19
C VAL A 77 7.09 -4.61 -2.91
N PHE A 78 8.22 -4.49 -2.21
CA PHE A 78 9.45 -3.98 -2.79
C PHE A 78 10.03 -4.90 -3.85
N ILE A 79 10.06 -6.22 -3.60
CA ILE A 79 10.55 -7.20 -4.57
C ILE A 79 9.69 -7.17 -5.84
N THR A 80 8.37 -7.16 -5.67
CA THR A 80 7.42 -7.14 -6.80
C THR A 80 7.51 -5.83 -7.59
N ALA A 81 7.63 -4.69 -6.90
CA ALA A 81 7.74 -3.39 -7.55
C ALA A 81 9.03 -3.26 -8.36
N ARG A 82 10.18 -3.68 -7.80
CA ARG A 82 11.48 -3.67 -8.51
C ARG A 82 11.55 -4.64 -9.67
N SER A 83 10.94 -5.82 -9.55
CA SER A 83 10.89 -6.77 -10.65
C SER A 83 10.12 -6.24 -11.86
N LYS A 84 9.21 -5.29 -11.67
CA LYS A 84 8.32 -4.76 -12.71
C LYS A 84 8.68 -3.36 -13.19
N SER A 85 9.64 -2.69 -12.55
CA SER A 85 10.14 -1.41 -13.04
C SER A 85 10.94 -1.61 -14.32
N HIS A 86 10.31 -1.36 -15.46
CA HIS A 86 11.04 -1.01 -16.68
C HIS A 86 11.70 0.35 -16.45
N PRO A 87 12.98 0.58 -16.83
CA PRO A 87 13.60 1.89 -16.69
C PRO A 87 12.85 2.89 -17.59
N THR A 88 11.97 3.69 -17.00
CA THR A 88 11.30 4.78 -17.69
C THR A 88 12.32 5.89 -17.89
N LYS A 89 12.64 6.15 -19.16
CA LYS A 89 13.51 7.26 -19.57
C LYS A 89 12.88 8.56 -19.05
N PRO A 90 13.65 9.49 -18.45
CA PRO A 90 13.08 10.75 -17.97
C PRO A 90 12.46 11.51 -19.15
N SER A 91 11.21 11.98 -18.96
CA SER A 91 10.55 12.89 -19.91
C SER A 91 11.34 14.19 -19.99
N PRO A 92 11.58 14.76 -21.19
CA PRO A 92 12.23 16.06 -21.31
C PRO A 92 11.42 17.13 -20.59
N ALA A 93 12.13 18.00 -19.88
CA ALA A 93 11.61 19.18 -19.20
C ALA A 93 11.09 20.24 -20.18
#